data_AF-A0A6P0TXN6-F1
#
_entry.id   AF-A0A6P0TXN6-F1
#
_cell.length_a   1.000
_cell.length_b   1.000
_cell.length_c   1.000
_cell.angle_alpha   90.00
_cell.angle_beta   90.00
_cell.angle_gamma   90.00
#
_symmetry.space_group_name_H-M   'P 1'
#
loop_
_entity.id
_entity.type
_entity.pdbx_description
1 polymer ?
#
loop_
_entity_poly.entity_id
_entity_poly.type
_entity_poly.pdbx_seq_one_letter_code
_entity_poly.pdbx_strand_id
1 'polypeptide(L)'
;MFLLDTNIISELARTKPNPNVLNWAAKVSEISVSVITVEEIFYGLSWKPNPQIQEWFESFFESNCQIFPVTRNIAKLSGELRGRF
;
A
#
# COMPACT_ATOMS: atom_id res chain seq x y z
N MET A 1 2.01 -12.91 -7.35
CA MET A 1 2.45 -11.64 -6.77
C MET A 1 1.45 -10.54 -7.13
N PHE A 2 0.99 -9.76 -6.15
CA PHE A 2 0.08 -8.63 -6.35
C PHE A 2 0.74 -7.34 -5.85
N LEU A 3 0.67 -6.27 -6.65
CA LEU A 3 1.04 -4.92 -6.22
C LEU A 3 -0.22 -4.21 -5.73
N LEU A 4 -0.28 -3.91 -4.43
CA LEU A 4 -1.47 -3.35 -3.80
C LEU A 4 -1.42 -1.83 -3.81
N ASP A 5 -2.58 -1.27 -4.10
CA ASP A 5 -2.83 0.16 -4.03
C ASP A 5 -3.21 0.57 -2.60
N THR A 6 -3.14 1.87 -2.33
CA THR A 6 -3.35 2.48 -1.02
C THR A 6 -4.73 2.18 -0.46
N ASN A 7 -5.75 2.04 -1.30
CA ASN A 7 -7.11 1.70 -0.87
C ASN A 7 -7.20 0.30 -0.22
N ILE A 8 -6.54 -0.71 -0.79
CA ILE A 8 -6.57 -2.08 -0.27
C ILE A 8 -5.79 -2.14 1.05
N ILE A 9 -4.61 -1.53 1.08
CA ILE A 9 -3.77 -1.45 2.28
C ILE A 9 -4.49 -0.70 3.40
N SER A 10 -5.15 0.42 3.08
CA SER A 10 -5.97 1.16 4.04
C SER A 10 -7.16 0.36 4.55
N GLU A 11 -7.82 -0.42 3.68
CA GLU A 11 -8.96 -1.25 4.06
C GLU A 11 -8.56 -2.35 5.07
N LEU A 12 -7.39 -2.96 4.88
CA LEU A 12 -6.84 -3.98 5.80
C LEU A 12 -6.55 -3.42 7.20
N ALA A 13 -6.21 -2.13 7.30
CA ALA A 13 -5.94 -1.45 8.56
C ALA A 13 -7.21 -1.01 9.33
N ARG A 14 -8.40 -1.14 8.74
CA ARG A 14 -9.65 -0.70 9.38
C ARG A 14 -10.03 -1.63 10.52
N THR A 15 -10.70 -1.07 11.54
CA THR A 15 -11.28 -1.87 12.64
C THR A 15 -12.30 -2.90 12.15
N LYS A 16 -13.00 -2.61 11.05
CA LYS A 16 -13.95 -3.53 10.40
C LYS A 16 -13.68 -3.52 8.88
N PRO A 17 -12.70 -4.31 8.41
CA PRO A 17 -12.42 -4.43 6.98
C PRO A 17 -13.58 -5.10 6.25
N ASN A 18 -13.70 -4.84 4.95
CA ASN A 18 -14.57 -5.61 4.09
C ASN A 18 -14.20 -7.11 4.13
N PRO A 19 -15.13 -8.01 4.50
CA PRO A 19 -14.85 -9.44 4.61
C PRO A 19 -14.30 -10.05 3.32
N ASN A 20 -14.69 -9.54 2.16
CA ASN A 20 -14.20 -10.05 0.87
C ASN A 20 -12.73 -9.70 0.65
N VAL A 21 -12.30 -8.50 1.07
CA VAL A 21 -10.90 -8.07 1.00
C VAL A 21 -10.06 -8.90 1.97
N LEU A 22 -10.55 -9.11 3.19
CA LEU A 22 -9.86 -9.94 4.18
C LEU A 22 -9.71 -11.40 3.71
N ASN A 23 -10.80 -11.99 3.19
CA ASN A 23 -10.80 -13.36 2.67
C ASN A 23 -9.88 -13.53 1.45
N TRP A 24 -9.76 -12.49 0.62
CA TRP A 24 -8.82 -12.49 -0.48
C TRP A 24 -7.38 -12.36 0.02
N ALA A 25 -7.10 -11.42 0.92
CA ALA A 25 -5.76 -11.19 1.46
C ALA A 25 -5.22 -12.43 2.19
N ALA A 26 -6.07 -13.17 2.91
CA ALA A 26 -5.71 -14.44 3.56
C ALA A 26 -5.26 -15.55 2.59
N LYS A 27 -5.57 -15.43 1.29
CA LYS A 27 -5.16 -16.39 0.25
C LYS A 27 -3.93 -15.91 -0.53
N VAL A 28 -3.48 -14.68 -0.31
CA VAL A 28 -2.32 -14.11 -0.99
C VAL A 28 -1.07 -14.43 -0.17
N SER A 29 -0.12 -15.14 -0.78
CA SER A 29 1.13 -15.52 -0.12
C SER A 29 2.16 -14.38 -0.08
N GLU A 30 2.08 -13.45 -1.03
CA GLU A 30 3.04 -12.36 -1.20
C GLU A 30 2.30 -11.05 -1.50
N ILE A 31 2.45 -10.09 -0.59
CA ILE A 31 1.94 -8.74 -0.74
C ILE A 31 3.10 -7.83 -1.13
N SER A 32 2.89 -7.05 -2.17
CA SER A 32 3.85 -6.04 -2.61
C SER A 32 3.21 -4.67 -2.63
N VAL A 33 3.97 -3.64 -2.30
CA VAL A 33 3.50 -2.24 -2.33
C VAL A 33 4.53 -1.34 -3.01
N SER A 34 4.08 -0.26 -3.62
CA SER A 34 4.97 0.78 -4.15
C SER A 34 5.43 1.70 -3.02
N VAL A 35 6.64 2.25 -3.10
CA VAL A 35 7.05 3.37 -2.22
C VAL A 35 6.10 4.58 -2.30
N ILE A 36 5.34 4.72 -3.40
CA ILE A 36 4.30 5.76 -3.51
C ILE A 36 3.13 5.48 -2.56
N THR A 37 2.68 4.22 -2.46
CA THR A 37 1.66 3.82 -1.49
C THR A 37 2.12 4.07 -0.05
N VAL A 38 3.40 3.82 0.24
CA VAL A 38 3.99 4.14 1.55
C VAL A 38 3.91 5.65 1.81
N GLU A 39 4.29 6.47 0.83
CA GLU A 39 4.20 7.94 0.94
C GLU A 39 2.77 8.42 1.19
N GLU A 40 1.78 7.92 0.42
CA GLU A 40 0.37 8.29 0.59
C GLU A 40 -0.18 7.91 1.98
N ILE A 41 0.22 6.74 2.51
CA ILE A 41 -0.16 6.30 3.86
C ILE A 41 0.41 7.24 4.93
N PHE A 42 1.71 7.56 4.87
CA PHE A 42 2.33 8.44 5.86
C PHE A 42 1.86 9.90 5.73
N TYR A 43 1.53 10.35 4.52
CA TYR A 43 0.82 11.61 4.31
C TYR A 43 -0.53 11.60 5.04
N GLY A 44 -1.33 10.55 4.84
CA GLY A 44 -2.63 10.40 5.49
C GLY A 44 -2.55 10.36 7.02
N LEU A 45 -1.57 9.62 7.57
CA LEU A 45 -1.31 9.55 9.01
C LEU A 45 -0.81 10.88 9.57
N SER A 46 0.02 11.62 8.83
CA SER A 46 0.49 12.95 9.25
C SER A 46 -0.66 13.96 9.26
N TRP A 47 -1.56 13.89 8.29
CA TRP A 47 -2.74 14.76 8.20
C TRP A 47 -3.78 14.45 9.28
N LYS A 48 -4.01 13.17 9.57
CA LYS A 48 -4.93 12.72 10.62
C LYS A 48 -4.24 11.69 11.53
N PRO A 49 -3.50 12.16 12.55
CA PRO A 49 -2.73 11.30 13.44
C PRO A 49 -3.59 10.23 14.11
N ASN A 50 -3.17 8.99 13.98
CA ASN A 50 -3.71 7.86 14.72
C ASN A 50 -2.56 6.89 15.05
N PRO A 51 -1.97 6.99 16.26
CA PRO A 51 -0.80 6.20 16.65
C PRO A 51 -1.00 4.69 16.49
N GLN A 52 -2.19 4.17 16.78
CA GLN A 52 -2.48 2.74 16.66
C GLN A 52 -2.44 2.27 15.21
N ILE A 53 -2.99 3.07 14.30
CA ILE A 53 -2.96 2.75 12.85
C ILE A 53 -1.54 2.92 12.31
N GLN A 54 -0.78 3.90 12.80
CA GLN A 54 0.61 4.07 12.40
C GLN A 54 1.47 2.87 12.80
N GLU A 55 1.41 2.44 14.06
CA GLU A 55 2.11 1.24 14.54
C GLU A 55 1.71 -0.01 13.74
N TRP A 56 0.42 -0.13 13.38
CA TRP A 56 -0.05 -1.21 12.53
C TRP A 56 0.61 -1.18 11.14
N PHE A 57 0.68 -0.02 10.49
CA PHE A 57 1.31 0.11 9.16
C PHE A 57 2.81 -0.15 9.20
N GLU A 58 3.51 0.38 10.21
CA GLU A 58 4.94 0.13 10.40
C GLU A 58 5.21 -1.38 10.53
N SER A 59 4.48 -2.08 11.40
CA SER A 59 4.62 -3.53 11.56
C SER A 59 4.26 -4.31 10.28
N PHE A 60 3.19 -3.92 9.60
CA PHE A 60 2.73 -4.57 8.37
C PHE A 60 3.71 -4.39 7.22
N PHE A 61 4.31 -3.21 7.06
CA PHE A 61 5.31 -2.96 6.03
C PHE A 61 6.61 -3.72 6.27
N GLU A 62 7.02 -3.89 7.53
CA GLU A 62 8.22 -4.66 7.88
C GLU A 62 8.03 -6.18 7.72
N SER A 63 6.87 -6.70 8.12
CA SER A 63 6.67 -8.15 8.29
C SER A 63 5.90 -8.83 7.17
N ASN A 64 5.08 -8.08 6.42
CA ASN A 64 4.10 -8.66 5.51
C ASN A 64 4.21 -8.16 4.06
N CYS A 65 5.07 -7.17 3.79
CA CYS A 65 5.15 -6.53 2.48
C CYS A 65 6.55 -6.53 1.88
N GLN A 66 6.61 -6.75 0.58
CA GLN A 66 7.76 -6.33 -0.23
C GLN A 66 7.52 -4.91 -0.78
N ILE A 67 8.39 -3.97 -0.40
CA ILE A 67 8.31 -2.59 -0.88
C ILE A 67 9.15 -2.42 -2.15
N PHE A 68 8.53 -1.97 -3.24
CA PHE A 68 9.19 -1.72 -4.51
C PHE A 68 9.51 -0.23 -4.71
N PRO A 69 10.77 0.11 -5.03
CA PRO A 69 11.17 1.49 -5.27
C PRO A 69 10.68 2.00 -6.63
N VAL A 70 10.48 3.31 -6.74
CA VAL A 70 10.36 3.97 -8.05
C VAL A 70 11.77 4.16 -8.62
N THR A 71 12.13 3.31 -9.57
CA THR A 71 13.38 3.42 -10.33
C THR A 71 13.24 4.40 -11.50
N ARG A 72 14.36 4.81 -12.12
CA ARG A 72 14.34 5.64 -13.33
C ARG A 72 13.47 5.05 -14.45
N ASN A 73 13.50 3.73 -14.64
CA ASN A 73 12.71 3.07 -15.67
C ASN A 73 11.20 3.11 -15.35
N ILE A 74 10.83 2.89 -14.09
CA ILE A 74 9.44 2.99 -13.63
C ILE A 74 8.94 4.43 -13.77
N ALA A 75 9.73 5.42 -13.36
CA ALA A 75 9.38 6.83 -13.48
C ALA A 75 9.16 7.24 -14.95
N LYS A 76 10.07 6.82 -15.85
CA LYS A 76 9.94 7.08 -17.29
C LYS A 76 8.66 6.46 -17.85
N LEU A 77 8.42 5.17 -17.60
CA LEU A 77 7.24 4.46 -18.10
C LEU A 77 5.95 5.09 -17.57
N SER A 78 5.91 5.46 -16.29
CA SER A 78 4.76 6.17 -15.70
C SER A 78 4.46 7.48 -16.45
N GLY A 79 5.48 8.27 -16.76
CA GLY A 79 5.34 9.49 -17.56
C GLY A 79 4.80 9.22 -18.98
N GLU A 80 5.32 8.21 -19.67
CA GLU A 80 4.86 7.81 -21.00
C GLU A 80 3.41 7.31 -20.99
N LEU A 81 3.00 6.55 -19.97
CA LEU A 81 1.63 6.06 -19.83
C LEU A 81 0.65 7.21 -19.57
N ARG A 82 1.03 8.18 -18.74
CA ARG A 82 0.21 9.36 -18.45
C ARG A 82 -0.04 10.23 -19.67
N GLY A 83 0.92 10.33 -20.60
CA GLY A 83 0.77 11.10 -21.83
C GLY A 83 -0.08 10.46 -22.92
N ARG A 84 -0.61 9.25 -22.69
CA ARG A 84 -1.50 8.53 -23.65
C ARG A 84 -2.98 8.84 -23.45
N PHE A 85 -3.32 9.54 -22.37
CA PHE A 85 -4.67 9.98 -22.02
C PHE A 85 -4.70 11.51 -21.97
#